data_AF-A0A1E5UGK1-F1
#
_entry.id   AF-A0A1E5UGK1-F1
#
_cell.length_a   1.000
_cell.length_b   1.000
_cell.length_c   1.000
_cell.angle_alpha   90.00
_cell.angle_beta   90.00
_cell.angle_gamma   90.00
#
_symmetry.space_group_name_H-M   'P 1'
#
loop_
_entity.id
_entity.type
_entity.pdbx_description
1 polymer ?
#
loop_
_entity_poly.entity_id
_entity_poly.type
_entity_poly.pdbx_seq_one_letter_code
_entity_poly.pdbx_strand_id
1 'polypeptide(L)'
;MKADVQYNDFVGTAAADISDFLGTKYGNSLESFGKYFKLDLNRFEVIGLSIYGTENHYISLLCIDKKKTTDEKEHITSLSVDIKDDKEFLSFLFKRLHLVLHSRFDDKYPSLDYDEEANFDDYHEKEEE
;
A
#
# COMPACT_ATOMS: atom_id res chain seq x y z
N MET A 1 -3.44 4.18 -11.33
CA MET A 1 -2.17 4.93 -11.32
C MET A 1 -1.10 3.97 -10.87
N LYS A 2 0.02 3.85 -11.60
CA LYS A 2 1.23 3.26 -11.03
C LYS A 2 1.91 4.34 -10.19
N ALA A 3 2.64 3.95 -9.15
CA ALA A 3 3.53 4.89 -8.47
C ALA A 3 4.50 5.43 -9.53
N ASP A 4 4.55 6.75 -9.68
CA ASP A 4 5.53 7.42 -10.53
C ASP A 4 6.33 8.35 -9.65
N VAL A 5 7.62 8.33 -9.88
CA VAL A 5 8.61 9.00 -9.05
C VAL A 5 9.48 9.89 -9.97
N GLN A 6 10.29 10.80 -9.44
CA GLN A 6 11.19 11.62 -10.25
C GLN A 6 12.44 10.82 -10.68
N TYR A 7 13.32 11.46 -11.47
CA TYR A 7 14.47 10.79 -12.09
C TYR A 7 15.46 10.20 -11.07
N ASN A 8 15.63 10.83 -9.91
CA ASN A 8 16.55 10.38 -8.86
C ASN A 8 15.88 9.51 -7.78
N ASP A 9 14.60 9.21 -7.94
CA ASP A 9 13.83 8.56 -6.90
C ASP A 9 13.99 7.04 -6.95
N PHE A 10 13.58 6.39 -5.87
CA PHE A 10 13.60 4.94 -5.76
C PHE A 10 12.28 4.32 -6.24
N VAL A 11 12.37 3.12 -6.81
CA VAL A 11 11.22 2.31 -7.22
C VAL A 11 11.42 0.89 -6.72
N GLY A 12 10.34 0.17 -6.48
CA GLY A 12 10.45 -1.24 -6.12
C GLY A 12 9.10 -1.86 -5.81
N THR A 13 9.09 -2.74 -4.83
CA THR A 13 7.94 -3.59 -4.51
C THR A 13 7.40 -3.28 -3.12
N ALA A 14 6.13 -3.61 -2.93
CA ALA A 14 5.47 -3.52 -1.66
C ALA A 14 4.67 -4.80 -1.41
N ALA A 15 4.75 -5.32 -0.20
CA ALA A 15 3.90 -6.40 0.29
C ALA A 15 3.27 -5.96 1.61
N ALA A 16 1.99 -6.24 1.79
CA ALA A 16 1.26 -5.84 2.99
C ALA A 16 0.28 -6.92 3.43
N ASP A 17 0.10 -7.01 4.75
CA ASP A 17 -0.84 -7.92 5.40
C ASP A 17 -1.86 -7.10 6.20
N ILE A 18 -3.14 -7.36 5.99
CA ILE A 18 -4.25 -6.61 6.57
C ILE A 18 -4.18 -6.70 8.10
N SER A 19 -4.48 -5.58 8.79
CA SER A 19 -4.48 -5.54 10.24
C SER A 19 -5.46 -6.55 10.84
N ASP A 20 -5.13 -7.12 12.00
CA ASP A 20 -6.02 -8.07 12.68
C ASP A 20 -7.36 -7.43 13.07
N PHE A 21 -7.37 -6.11 13.30
CA PHE A 21 -8.61 -5.35 13.54
C PHE A 21 -9.57 -5.43 12.35
N LEU A 22 -9.08 -5.08 11.15
CA LEU A 22 -9.89 -5.16 9.93
C LEU A 22 -10.22 -6.62 9.60
N GLY A 23 -9.24 -7.49 9.75
CA GLY A 23 -9.34 -8.93 9.51
C GLY A 23 -10.47 -9.59 10.30
N THR A 24 -10.50 -9.36 11.60
CA THR A 24 -11.49 -9.96 12.51
C THR A 24 -12.89 -9.39 12.28
N LYS A 25 -13.01 -8.12 11.91
CA LYS A 25 -14.31 -7.42 11.82
C LYS A 25 -14.95 -7.49 10.44
N TYR A 26 -14.14 -7.48 9.37
CA TYR A 26 -14.63 -7.36 7.99
C TYR A 26 -14.08 -8.44 7.04
N GLY A 27 -13.11 -9.23 7.49
CA GLY A 27 -12.43 -10.30 6.74
C GLY A 27 -11.00 -9.93 6.34
N ASN A 28 -10.25 -10.90 5.80
CA ASN A 28 -8.89 -10.70 5.30
C ASN A 28 -8.88 -10.56 3.76
N SER A 29 -9.53 -9.53 3.22
CA SER A 29 -9.56 -9.26 1.78
C SER A 29 -9.62 -7.75 1.48
N LEU A 30 -9.39 -7.36 0.22
CA LEU A 30 -9.54 -5.96 -0.22
C LEU A 30 -10.94 -5.39 0.03
N GLU A 31 -11.96 -6.24 -0.01
CA GLU A 31 -13.35 -5.86 0.27
C GLU A 31 -13.52 -5.31 1.69
N SER A 32 -12.66 -5.72 2.64
CA SER A 32 -12.68 -5.26 4.03
C SER A 32 -12.47 -3.75 4.15
N PHE A 33 -11.64 -3.16 3.28
CA PHE A 33 -11.47 -1.71 3.22
C PHE A 33 -12.78 -1.02 2.80
N GLY A 34 -13.45 -1.55 1.77
CA GLY A 34 -14.75 -1.04 1.33
C GLY A 34 -15.80 -1.10 2.43
N LYS A 35 -15.86 -2.20 3.20
CA LYS A 35 -16.77 -2.34 4.36
C LYS A 35 -16.45 -1.34 5.46
N TYR A 36 -15.17 -1.16 5.78
CA TYR A 36 -14.73 -0.22 6.82
C TYR A 36 -15.09 1.23 6.47
N PHE A 37 -14.79 1.66 5.25
CA PHE A 37 -15.11 3.01 4.76
C PHE A 37 -16.58 3.19 4.36
N LYS A 38 -17.43 2.17 4.59
CA LYS A 38 -18.88 2.18 4.31
C LYS A 38 -19.20 2.49 2.83
N LEU A 39 -18.40 1.95 1.93
CA LEU A 39 -18.60 2.07 0.49
C LEU A 39 -19.89 1.34 0.05
N ASP A 40 -20.59 1.88 -0.95
CA ASP A 40 -21.71 1.18 -1.60
C ASP A 40 -21.17 0.02 -2.44
N LEU A 41 -21.04 -1.17 -1.84
CA LEU A 41 -20.49 -2.37 -2.48
C LEU A 41 -21.37 -2.94 -3.60
N ASN A 42 -22.64 -2.51 -3.69
CA ASN A 42 -23.49 -2.85 -4.83
C ASN A 42 -23.05 -2.11 -6.09
N ARG A 43 -22.51 -0.89 -5.92
CA ARG A 43 -21.99 -0.07 -7.01
C ARG A 43 -20.49 -0.27 -7.22
N PHE A 44 -19.72 -0.34 -6.16
CA PHE A 44 -18.27 -0.32 -6.22
C PHE A 44 -17.67 -1.65 -5.78
N GLU A 45 -16.78 -2.18 -6.60
CA GLU A 45 -15.95 -3.32 -6.24
C GLU A 45 -14.52 -2.86 -5.99
N VAL A 46 -13.98 -3.12 -4.81
CA VAL A 46 -12.63 -2.70 -4.43
C VAL A 46 -11.62 -3.66 -5.06
N ILE A 47 -10.71 -3.11 -5.87
CA ILE A 47 -9.66 -3.86 -6.57
C ILE A 47 -8.25 -3.46 -6.14
N GLY A 48 -8.11 -2.45 -5.30
CA GLY A 48 -6.82 -2.03 -4.78
C GLY A 48 -6.89 -0.84 -3.85
N LEU A 49 -5.71 -0.47 -3.34
CA LEU A 49 -5.50 0.64 -2.45
C LEU A 49 -4.33 1.48 -2.99
N SER A 50 -4.46 2.80 -2.91
CA SER A 50 -3.36 3.72 -3.18
C SER A 50 -3.10 4.51 -1.92
N ILE A 51 -1.85 4.49 -1.46
CA ILE A 51 -1.37 5.27 -0.32
C ILE A 51 -0.17 6.08 -0.79
N TYR A 52 -0.13 7.38 -0.48
CA TYR A 52 1.05 8.21 -0.72
C TYR A 52 1.12 9.39 0.26
N GLY A 53 2.33 9.91 0.44
CA GLY A 53 2.62 11.02 1.35
C GLY A 53 3.23 10.57 2.68
N THR A 54 4.10 11.41 3.24
CA THR A 54 4.84 11.16 4.51
C THR A 54 4.46 12.14 5.61
N GLU A 55 4.09 13.38 5.25
CA GLU A 55 3.58 14.40 6.18
C GLU A 55 2.07 14.55 6.10
N ASN A 56 1.52 14.53 4.88
CA ASN A 56 0.08 14.50 4.63
C ASN A 56 -0.23 13.16 3.94
N HIS A 57 -1.01 12.31 4.59
CA HIS A 57 -1.29 10.98 4.09
C HIS A 57 -2.55 11.00 3.21
N TYR A 58 -2.42 10.44 2.01
CA TYR A 58 -3.51 10.30 1.07
C TYR A 58 -3.81 8.83 0.86
N ILE A 59 -5.09 8.48 1.01
CA ILE A 59 -5.56 7.13 0.74
C ILE A 59 -6.70 7.20 -0.26
N SER A 60 -6.63 6.33 -1.25
CA SER A 60 -7.74 6.09 -2.15
C SER A 60 -8.03 4.61 -2.30
N LEU A 61 -9.31 4.27 -2.30
CA LEU A 61 -9.77 2.97 -2.76
C LEU A 61 -9.82 2.99 -4.29
N LEU A 62 -9.15 2.02 -4.92
CA LEU A 62 -9.26 1.79 -6.34
C LEU A 62 -10.42 0.82 -6.55
N CYS A 63 -11.44 1.26 -7.28
CA CYS A 63 -12.69 0.51 -7.43
C CYS A 63 -13.15 0.42 -8.88
N ILE A 64 -13.83 -0.66 -9.23
CA ILE A 64 -14.68 -0.72 -10.42
C ILE A 64 -16.03 -0.08 -10.08
N ASP A 65 -16.44 0.94 -10.82
CA ASP A 65 -17.79 1.53 -10.73
C ASP A 65 -18.74 0.78 -11.67
N LYS A 66 -19.47 -0.20 -11.12
CA LYS A 66 -20.39 -1.08 -11.87
C LYS A 66 -21.50 -0.31 -12.59
N LYS A 67 -21.83 0.92 -12.17
CA LYS A 67 -22.82 1.75 -12.86
C LYS A 67 -22.28 2.46 -14.09
N LYS A 68 -20.96 2.62 -14.21
CA LYS A 68 -20.29 3.27 -15.34
C LYS A 68 -19.53 2.28 -16.23
N THR A 69 -19.30 1.07 -15.76
CA THR A 69 -18.79 -0.04 -16.56
C THR A 69 -19.73 -0.33 -17.73
N THR A 70 -19.16 -0.60 -18.89
CA THR A 70 -19.87 -1.07 -20.09
C THR A 70 -19.43 -2.49 -20.43
N ASP A 71 -20.14 -3.15 -21.36
CA ASP A 71 -19.77 -4.49 -21.83
C ASP A 71 -18.37 -4.55 -22.47
N GLU A 72 -17.86 -3.40 -22.94
CA GLU A 72 -16.54 -3.30 -23.58
C GLU A 72 -15.42 -2.98 -22.59
N LYS A 73 -15.71 -2.30 -21.47
CA LYS A 73 -14.67 -1.80 -20.56
C LYS A 73 -15.17 -1.51 -19.15
N GLU A 74 -14.39 -1.97 -18.18
CA GLU A 74 -14.53 -1.60 -16.76
C GLU A 74 -14.20 -0.12 -16.50
N HIS A 75 -15.05 0.55 -15.71
CA HIS A 75 -14.80 1.92 -15.28
C HIS A 75 -14.07 1.96 -13.93
N ILE A 76 -12.75 2.09 -13.97
CA ILE A 76 -11.89 2.17 -12.77
C ILE A 76 -11.92 3.59 -12.20
N THR A 77 -12.33 3.74 -10.94
CA THR A 77 -12.36 5.01 -10.19
C THR A 77 -11.41 4.95 -9.00
N SER A 78 -10.74 6.06 -8.71
CA SER A 78 -9.97 6.26 -7.47
C SER A 78 -10.81 7.14 -6.52
N LEU A 79 -11.23 6.58 -5.39
CA LEU A 79 -12.06 7.25 -4.39
C LEU A 79 -11.21 7.61 -3.18
N SER A 80 -10.90 8.90 -3.02
CA SER A 80 -10.22 9.39 -1.83
C SER A 80 -11.05 9.13 -0.58
N VAL A 81 -10.40 8.70 0.50
CA VAL A 81 -11.04 8.49 1.80
C VAL A 81 -10.36 9.36 2.85
N ASP A 82 -11.16 9.98 3.70
CA ASP A 82 -10.64 10.82 4.78
C ASP A 82 -10.19 9.94 5.95
N ILE A 83 -8.95 10.14 6.39
CA ILE A 83 -8.43 9.54 7.62
C ILE A 83 -8.68 10.52 8.75
N LYS A 84 -9.33 10.04 9.82
CA LYS A 84 -9.64 10.89 10.98
C LYS A 84 -8.48 11.03 11.96
N ASP A 85 -7.54 10.09 11.96
CA ASP A 85 -6.39 10.07 12.85
C ASP A 85 -5.13 9.68 12.07
N ASP A 86 -4.22 10.64 11.92
CA ASP A 86 -3.18 10.62 10.89
C ASP A 86 -1.91 9.89 11.34
N LYS A 87 -1.74 9.68 12.65
CA LYS A 87 -0.48 9.17 13.22
C LYS A 87 -0.33 7.65 13.20
N GLU A 88 -1.44 6.92 13.06
CA GLU A 88 -1.46 5.45 13.16
C GLU A 88 -2.22 4.79 11.99
N PHE A 89 -2.41 5.51 10.88
CA PHE A 89 -3.26 4.99 9.81
C PHE A 89 -2.65 3.73 9.15
N LEU A 90 -1.32 3.64 9.02
CA LEU A 90 -0.68 2.45 8.44
C LEU A 90 -0.84 1.23 9.35
N SER A 91 -0.64 1.38 10.66
CA SER A 91 -0.83 0.28 11.62
C SER A 91 -2.30 -0.13 11.73
N PHE A 92 -3.22 0.83 11.53
CA PHE A 92 -4.64 0.54 11.42
C PHE A 92 -4.97 -0.31 10.18
N LEU A 93 -4.34 -0.05 9.04
CA LEU A 93 -4.62 -0.77 7.79
C LEU A 93 -3.88 -2.10 7.71
N PHE A 94 -2.64 -2.14 8.20
CA PHE A 94 -1.72 -3.26 8.02
C PHE A 94 -1.04 -3.64 9.32
N LYS A 95 -1.00 -4.94 9.62
CA LYS A 95 -0.14 -5.46 10.69
C LYS A 95 1.30 -5.68 10.23
N ARG A 96 1.51 -5.79 8.91
CA ARG A 96 2.83 -5.86 8.28
C ARG A 96 2.81 -5.09 6.97
N LEU A 97 3.79 -4.23 6.79
CA LEU A 97 4.07 -3.52 5.54
C LEU A 97 5.56 -3.65 5.27
N HIS A 98 5.91 -4.23 4.13
CA HIS A 98 7.28 -4.39 3.68
C HIS A 98 7.45 -3.63 2.37
N LEU A 99 8.36 -2.66 2.36
CA LEU A 99 8.71 -1.87 1.19
C LEU A 99 10.17 -2.14 0.85
N VAL A 100 10.44 -2.57 -0.38
CA VAL A 100 11.79 -2.76 -0.91
C VAL A 100 11.96 -1.78 -2.05
N LEU A 101 13.00 -0.94 -1.97
CA LEU A 101 13.25 0.14 -2.91
C LEU A 101 14.67 0.03 -3.46
N HIS A 102 14.80 0.24 -4.77
CA HIS A 102 16.06 0.30 -5.49
C HIS A 102 16.12 1.60 -6.30
N SER A 103 17.30 1.96 -6.78
CA SER A 103 17.45 3.06 -7.73
C SER A 103 16.58 2.80 -8.96
N ARG A 104 15.86 3.82 -9.45
CA ARG A 104 14.92 3.69 -10.58
C ARG A 104 15.48 2.98 -11.82
N PHE A 105 16.76 3.17 -12.10
CA PHE A 105 17.43 2.63 -13.29
C PHE A 105 18.30 1.40 -12.97
N ASP A 106 18.16 0.82 -11.78
CA ASP A 106 18.83 -0.43 -11.44
C ASP A 106 17.96 -1.62 -11.81
N ASP A 107 18.33 -2.30 -12.90
CA ASP A 107 17.63 -3.50 -13.36
C ASP A 107 18.17 -4.78 -12.71
N LYS A 108 19.33 -4.71 -12.04
CA LYS A 108 20.03 -5.89 -11.54
C LYS A 108 19.44 -6.32 -10.20
N TYR A 109 19.52 -5.47 -9.18
CA TYR A 109 19.21 -5.87 -7.81
C TYR A 109 17.72 -6.14 -7.53
N PRO A 110 16.73 -5.51 -8.20
CA PRO A 110 15.32 -5.88 -8.01
C PRO A 110 14.96 -7.31 -8.40
N SER A 111 15.82 -7.99 -9.16
CA SER A 111 15.59 -9.35 -9.67
C SER A 111 16.32 -10.44 -8.89
N LEU A 112 17.13 -10.06 -7.89
CA LEU A 112 17.94 -10.97 -7.09
C LEU A 112 17.32 -11.17 -5.71
N ASP A 113 17.46 -12.38 -5.18
CA ASP A 113 17.21 -12.66 -3.78
C ASP A 113 18.39 -12.16 -2.94
N TYR A 114 18.11 -11.80 -1.68
CA TYR A 114 19.14 -11.43 -0.71
C TYR A 114 19.59 -12.68 0.05
N ASP A 115 20.91 -12.86 0.18
CA ASP A 115 21.49 -14.05 0.81
C ASP A 115 21.24 -14.10 2.33
N GLU A 116 21.13 -12.94 2.99
CA GLU A 116 20.86 -12.82 4.42
C GLU A 116 20.16 -11.49 4.79
N GLU A 117 19.48 -11.50 5.92
CA GLU A 117 19.04 -10.30 6.65
C GLU A 117 19.88 -10.23 7.92
N ALA A 118 20.77 -9.23 8.01
CA ALA A 118 21.67 -9.06 9.13
C ALA A 118 21.40 -7.74 9.85
N ASN A 119 21.76 -7.67 11.15
CA ASN A 119 21.61 -6.45 11.91
C ASN A 119 22.68 -5.44 11.48
N PHE A 120 22.29 -4.19 11.24
CA PHE A 120 23.21 -3.12 10.88
C PHE A 120 24.35 -2.99 11.90
N ASP A 121 24.05 -3.08 13.20
CA ASP A 121 25.02 -2.90 14.27
C ASP A 121 26.09 -3.99 14.33
N ASP A 122 25.85 -5.17 13.74
CA ASP A 122 26.82 -6.27 13.74
C ASP A 122 28.08 -5.94 12.91
N TYR A 123 28.01 -4.94 12.03
CA TYR A 123 29.10 -4.51 11.15
C TYR A 123 29.67 -3.12 11.49
N HIS A 124 29.18 -2.48 12.55
CA HIS A 124 29.61 -1.14 12.94
C HIS A 124 30.26 -1.16 14.32
N GLU A 125 31.47 -0.58 14.40
CA GLU A 125 32.13 -0.38 15.69
C GLU A 125 31.27 0.56 16.55
N LYS A 126 30.89 0.10 17.74
CA LYS A 126 30.26 0.97 18.73
C LYS A 126 31.35 1.84 19.31
N GLU A 127 31.29 3.15 19.08
CA GLU A 127 32.12 4.09 19.83
C GLU A 127 31.78 3.93 21.32
N GLU A 128 32.74 3.49 22.13
CA GLU A 128 32.60 3.46 23.59
C GLU A 128 32.56 4.92 24.09
N GLU A 129 31.42 5.34 24.65
CA GLU A 129 31.29 6.63 25.38
C GLU A 129 32.09 6.65 26.69
#